data_AF-A0A897NGV6-F1
#
_entry.id   AF-A0A897NGV6-F1
#
_cell.length_a   1.000
_cell.length_b   1.000
_cell.length_c   1.000
_cell.angle_alpha   90.00
_cell.angle_beta   90.00
_cell.angle_gamma   90.00
#
_symmetry.space_group_name_H-M   'P 1'
#
loop_
_entity.id
_entity.type
_entity.pdbx_description
1 polymer ?
#
loop_
_entity_poly.entity_id
_entity_poly.type
_entity_poly.pdbx_seq_one_letter_code
_entity_poly.pdbx_strand_id
1 'polypeptide(L)'
;MDIRSRTRNAELARGAVAGAVGFVAGYLLTWIFAGAKIADLTIGGVFGGGVPDWRAVLWVFYDSHFVGTRTPEVFGPGGDRWAGGDLIDTVELLGVEYLYLVPVVVLLIGGVAMARFAGARTARDGAMAGATLTLGYVPLVVLGLFVATQGGVAPSPLRALVIAGVVYPIALGAIGGAVTGFYFDSARETGHTQRT
;
A
#
# COMPACT_ATOMS: atom_id res chain seq x y z
N MET A 1 -34.00 2.09 12.17
CA MET A 1 -32.66 1.88 11.56
C MET A 1 -32.80 0.79 10.51
N ASP A 2 -32.68 1.16 9.23
CA ASP A 2 -33.06 0.35 8.06
C ASP A 2 -32.04 -0.79 7.78
N ILE A 3 -32.50 -1.96 7.31
CA ILE A 3 -31.69 -3.17 7.06
C ILE A 3 -30.56 -2.88 6.06
N ARG A 4 -30.80 -2.04 5.04
CA ARG A 4 -29.79 -1.62 4.06
C ARG A 4 -28.60 -0.87 4.67
N SER A 5 -28.80 -0.19 5.80
CA SER A 5 -27.71 0.54 6.48
C SER A 5 -26.73 -0.42 7.17
N ARG A 6 -27.23 -1.54 7.71
CA ARG A 6 -26.40 -2.52 8.41
C ARG A 6 -25.50 -3.31 7.46
N THR A 7 -26.02 -3.70 6.30
CA THR A 7 -25.25 -4.46 5.29
C THR A 7 -24.11 -3.62 4.73
N ARG A 8 -24.39 -2.36 4.35
CA ARG A 8 -23.37 -1.41 3.91
C ARG A 8 -22.27 -1.17 4.94
N ASN A 9 -22.64 -0.98 6.21
CA ASN A 9 -21.65 -0.75 7.27
C ASN A 9 -20.76 -1.98 7.48
N ALA A 10 -21.32 -3.19 7.39
CA ALA A 10 -20.56 -4.42 7.49
C ALA A 10 -19.59 -4.60 6.30
N GLU A 11 -20.01 -4.23 5.08
CA GLU A 11 -19.13 -4.25 3.90
C GLU A 11 -17.98 -3.24 4.02
N LEU A 12 -18.26 -2.01 4.45
CA LEU A 12 -17.23 -0.99 4.68
C LEU A 12 -16.25 -1.42 5.79
N ALA A 13 -16.76 -2.01 6.88
CA ALA A 13 -15.92 -2.53 7.96
C ALA A 13 -15.01 -3.67 7.48
N ARG A 14 -15.54 -4.59 6.65
CA ARG A 14 -14.72 -5.66 6.05
C ARG A 14 -13.66 -5.10 5.11
N GLY A 15 -14.01 -4.12 4.29
CA GLY A 15 -13.06 -3.40 3.42
C GLY A 15 -11.93 -2.75 4.22
N ALA A 16 -12.26 -2.08 5.32
CA ALA A 16 -11.26 -1.50 6.21
C ALA A 16 -10.36 -2.56 6.84
N VAL A 17 -10.91 -3.67 7.36
CA VAL A 17 -10.08 -4.75 7.92
C VAL A 17 -9.18 -5.35 6.86
N ALA A 18 -9.70 -5.65 5.67
CA ALA A 18 -8.92 -6.22 4.57
C ALA A 18 -7.81 -5.26 4.09
N GLY A 19 -8.10 -3.96 4.03
CA GLY A 19 -7.11 -2.93 3.74
C GLY A 19 -5.98 -2.87 4.77
N ALA A 20 -6.35 -2.89 6.06
CA ALA A 20 -5.38 -2.90 7.14
C ALA A 20 -4.49 -4.15 7.11
N VAL A 21 -5.08 -5.32 6.88
CA VAL A 21 -4.36 -6.58 6.70
C VAL A 21 -3.43 -6.50 5.48
N GLY A 22 -3.87 -5.89 4.38
CA GLY A 22 -3.05 -5.69 3.19
C GLY A 22 -1.82 -4.81 3.46
N PHE A 23 -1.96 -3.72 4.21
CA PHE A 23 -0.84 -2.88 4.61
C PHE A 23 0.17 -3.68 5.43
N VAL A 24 -0.30 -4.38 6.47
CA VAL A 24 0.57 -5.17 7.37
C VAL A 24 1.25 -6.30 6.60
N ALA A 25 0.53 -7.01 5.74
CA ALA A 25 1.09 -8.08 4.91
C ALA A 25 2.18 -7.53 3.97
N GLY A 26 1.96 -6.40 3.31
CA GLY A 26 2.96 -5.76 2.46
C GLY A 26 4.22 -5.36 3.22
N TYR A 27 4.07 -4.78 4.41
CA TYR A 27 5.20 -4.44 5.28
C TYR A 27 5.98 -5.70 5.71
N LEU A 28 5.28 -6.76 6.14
CA LEU A 28 5.93 -8.01 6.56
C LEU A 28 6.63 -8.71 5.41
N LEU A 29 6.06 -8.70 4.20
CA LEU A 29 6.74 -9.23 3.02
C LEU A 29 8.01 -8.41 2.71
N THR A 30 7.93 -7.08 2.81
CA THR A 30 9.10 -6.21 2.65
C THR A 30 10.18 -6.53 3.67
N TRP A 31 9.79 -6.76 4.93
CA TRP A 31 10.72 -7.21 5.97
C TRP A 31 11.42 -8.52 5.60
N ILE A 32 10.65 -9.53 5.20
CA ILE A 32 11.16 -10.87 4.86
C ILE A 32 12.18 -10.77 3.72
N PHE A 33 11.92 -9.93 2.73
CA PHE A 33 12.70 -9.88 1.50
C PHE A 33 13.87 -8.90 1.51
N ALA A 34 13.77 -7.78 2.23
CA ALA A 34 14.81 -6.76 2.28
C ALA A 34 15.49 -6.66 3.65
N GLY A 35 14.95 -7.25 4.71
CA GLY A 35 15.43 -7.07 6.09
C GLY A 35 16.93 -7.29 6.28
N ALA A 36 17.52 -8.27 5.59
CA ALA A 36 18.96 -8.54 5.67
C ALA A 36 19.84 -7.45 5.03
N LYS A 37 19.29 -6.66 4.10
CA LYS A 37 19.99 -5.56 3.42
C LYS A 37 19.77 -4.20 4.08
N ILE A 38 18.85 -4.11 5.05
CA ILE A 38 18.49 -2.84 5.70
C ILE A 38 19.66 -2.18 6.43
N ALA A 39 20.60 -2.99 6.94
CA ALA A 39 21.80 -2.50 7.58
C ALA A 39 22.63 -1.57 6.67
N ASP A 40 22.55 -1.74 5.33
CA ASP A 40 23.25 -0.89 4.36
C ASP A 40 22.66 0.53 4.29
N LEU A 41 21.41 0.72 4.73
CA LEU A 41 20.76 2.04 4.86
C LEU A 41 21.07 2.71 6.20
N THR A 42 21.26 1.92 7.26
CA THR A 42 21.29 2.41 8.65
C THR A 42 22.67 2.39 9.30
N ILE A 43 23.61 1.53 8.90
CA ILE A 43 24.96 1.44 9.47
C ILE A 43 25.97 1.93 8.43
N GLY A 44 26.43 3.17 8.58
CA GLY A 44 27.34 3.80 7.61
C GLY A 44 26.69 4.12 6.25
N GLY A 45 25.38 3.92 6.14
CA GLY A 45 24.57 4.21 4.96
C GLY A 45 24.16 5.68 4.81
N VAL A 46 23.42 5.96 3.74
CA VAL A 46 23.06 7.31 3.29
C VAL A 46 22.19 8.08 4.31
N PHE A 47 21.54 7.38 5.25
CA PHE A 47 20.64 7.96 6.25
C PHE A 47 21.26 8.06 7.66
N GLY A 48 22.52 7.63 7.82
CA GLY A 48 23.27 7.73 9.07
C GLY A 48 23.00 6.61 10.08
N GLY A 49 23.91 6.50 11.05
CA GLY A 49 23.93 5.50 12.12
C GLY A 49 22.77 5.62 13.13
N GLY A 50 22.29 4.49 13.64
CA GLY A 50 21.44 4.45 14.86
C GLY A 50 19.93 4.49 14.62
N VAL A 51 19.49 4.31 13.38
CA VAL A 51 18.06 4.10 13.06
C VAL A 51 17.71 2.63 13.26
N PRO A 52 16.64 2.30 14.01
CA PRO A 52 16.17 0.92 14.12
C PRO A 52 15.77 0.36 12.75
N ASP A 53 16.23 -0.85 12.42
CA ASP A 53 15.99 -1.49 11.12
C ASP A 53 14.52 -1.49 10.70
N TRP A 54 13.62 -1.69 11.66
CA TRP A 54 12.18 -1.72 11.40
C TRP A 54 11.62 -0.42 10.81
N ARG A 55 12.23 0.74 11.11
CA ARG A 55 11.86 2.01 10.48
C ARG A 55 12.41 2.11 9.07
N ALA A 56 13.62 1.61 8.84
CA ALA A 56 14.20 1.57 7.51
C ALA A 56 13.44 0.59 6.59
N VAL A 57 12.91 -0.52 7.12
CA VAL A 57 11.97 -1.38 6.37
C VAL A 57 10.71 -0.60 5.97
N LEU A 58 10.17 0.25 6.85
CA LEU A 58 9.04 1.11 6.48
C LEU A 58 9.40 2.04 5.32
N TRP A 59 10.61 2.62 5.29
CA TRP A 59 11.07 3.44 4.15
C TRP A 59 11.06 2.66 2.84
N VAL A 60 11.66 1.46 2.83
CA VAL A 60 11.65 0.57 1.66
C VAL A 60 10.23 0.18 1.26
N PHE A 61 9.35 -0.07 2.23
CA PHE A 61 7.96 -0.40 1.95
C PHE A 61 7.19 0.79 1.33
N TYR A 62 7.36 2.01 1.84
CA TYR A 62 6.82 3.21 1.21
C TYR A 62 7.31 3.34 -0.23
N ASP A 63 8.58 3.06 -0.43
CA ASP A 63 9.22 3.26 -1.71
C ASP A 63 8.88 2.19 -2.75
N SER A 64 8.46 0.99 -2.32
CA SER A 64 7.78 0.02 -3.19
C SER A 64 6.48 0.56 -3.82
N HIS A 65 5.93 1.66 -3.28
CA HIS A 65 4.81 2.43 -3.83
C HIS A 65 5.25 3.69 -4.60
N PHE A 66 6.53 3.85 -4.92
CA PHE A 66 7.15 5.05 -5.53
C PHE A 66 7.03 6.33 -4.70
N VAL A 67 7.04 6.20 -3.37
CA VAL A 67 6.92 7.36 -2.47
C VAL A 67 8.22 8.16 -2.37
N GLY A 68 9.38 7.49 -2.36
CA GLY A 68 10.67 8.11 -2.09
C GLY A 68 10.87 8.46 -0.61
N THR A 69 12.11 8.34 -0.14
CA THR A 69 12.52 8.71 1.21
C THR A 69 13.37 9.98 1.16
N ARG A 70 12.99 11.00 1.94
CA ARG A 70 13.72 12.27 2.00
C ARG A 70 14.95 12.16 2.88
N THR A 71 16.06 12.71 2.39
CA THR A 71 17.29 12.88 3.18
C THR A 71 17.14 14.00 4.20
N PRO A 72 17.92 13.98 5.31
CA PRO A 72 17.90 15.05 6.31
C PRO A 72 18.31 16.38 5.70
N GLU A 73 17.57 17.44 5.99
CA GLU A 73 17.92 18.80 5.59
C GLU A 73 19.01 19.37 6.51
N VAL A 74 20.04 19.97 5.91
CA VAL A 74 21.13 20.66 6.61
C VAL A 74 20.95 22.15 6.44
N PHE A 75 20.86 22.86 7.56
CA PHE A 75 20.69 24.31 7.61
C PHE A 75 21.95 25.00 8.10
N GLY A 76 22.32 26.09 7.43
CA GLY A 76 23.39 26.98 7.86
C GLY A 76 23.02 27.82 9.08
N PRO A 77 23.99 28.52 9.69
CA PRO A 77 23.75 29.43 10.82
C PRO A 77 22.74 30.55 10.52
N GLY A 78 22.52 30.89 9.24
CA GLY A 78 21.55 31.88 8.78
C GLY A 78 20.15 31.34 8.49
N GLY A 79 19.90 30.03 8.67
CA GLY A 79 18.63 29.37 8.38
C GLY A 79 18.43 28.99 6.90
N ASP A 80 19.42 29.26 6.05
CA ASP A 80 19.49 28.86 4.66
C ASP A 80 19.82 27.36 4.52
N ARG A 81 19.09 26.64 3.65
CA ARG A 81 19.31 25.21 3.40
C ARG A 81 20.59 25.02 2.58
N TRP A 82 21.57 24.31 3.13
CA TRP A 82 22.84 24.02 2.48
C TRP A 82 22.85 22.67 1.75
N ALA A 83 22.14 21.66 2.26
CA ALA A 83 22.08 20.32 1.66
C ALA A 83 20.82 19.54 2.08
N GLY A 84 20.53 18.42 1.40
CA GLY A 84 19.52 17.43 1.80
C GLY A 84 18.08 17.77 1.42
N GLY A 85 17.11 16.96 1.84
CA GLY A 85 15.71 17.06 1.42
C GLY A 85 15.42 16.38 0.06
N ASP A 86 16.43 15.81 -0.57
CA ASP A 86 16.30 15.05 -1.81
C ASP A 86 15.58 13.72 -1.55
N LEU A 87 14.77 13.30 -2.52
CA LEU A 87 14.10 11.99 -2.50
C LEU A 87 15.04 10.91 -3.05
N ILE A 88 15.25 9.88 -2.25
CA ILE A 88 16.04 8.70 -2.62
C ILE A 88 15.10 7.52 -2.79
N ASP A 89 15.34 6.74 -3.84
CA ASP A 89 14.74 5.42 -4.04
C ASP A 89 15.59 4.37 -3.29
N THR A 90 15.11 3.99 -2.12
CA THR A 90 15.66 2.95 -1.25
C THR A 90 15.52 1.55 -1.81
N VAL A 91 14.53 1.27 -2.67
CA VAL A 91 14.36 -0.03 -3.33
C VAL A 91 15.46 -0.23 -4.36
N GLU A 92 15.73 0.78 -5.19
CA GLU A 92 16.83 0.81 -6.15
C GLU A 92 18.19 0.80 -5.44
N LEU A 93 18.36 1.62 -4.39
CA LEU A 93 19.61 1.71 -3.64
C LEU A 93 20.04 0.36 -3.02
N LEU A 94 19.08 -0.48 -2.63
CA LEU A 94 19.32 -1.81 -2.07
C LEU A 94 19.37 -2.93 -3.13
N GLY A 95 19.08 -2.64 -4.40
CA GLY A 95 18.95 -3.64 -5.46
C GLY A 95 17.90 -4.69 -5.13
N VAL A 96 16.70 -4.25 -4.76
CA VAL A 96 15.54 -5.10 -4.38
C VAL A 96 14.29 -4.71 -5.17
N GLU A 97 14.45 -4.39 -6.44
CA GLU A 97 13.43 -3.85 -7.36
C GLU A 97 12.21 -4.75 -7.51
N TYR A 98 12.37 -6.06 -7.29
CA TYR A 98 11.25 -6.99 -7.23
C TYR A 98 10.21 -6.63 -6.15
N LEU A 99 10.57 -5.80 -5.16
CA LEU A 99 9.65 -5.29 -4.14
C LEU A 99 8.58 -4.36 -4.70
N TYR A 100 8.76 -3.71 -5.85
CA TYR A 100 7.68 -2.95 -6.48
C TYR A 100 6.45 -3.82 -6.79
N LEU A 101 6.62 -5.15 -6.89
CA LEU A 101 5.52 -6.10 -7.08
C LEU A 101 4.75 -6.41 -5.79
N VAL A 102 5.33 -6.21 -4.61
CA VAL A 102 4.69 -6.53 -3.33
C VAL A 102 3.35 -5.80 -3.17
N PRO A 103 3.27 -4.46 -3.27
CA PRO A 103 1.98 -3.78 -3.12
C PRO A 103 1.00 -4.13 -4.25
N VAL A 104 1.50 -4.36 -5.47
CA VAL A 104 0.69 -4.80 -6.61
C VAL A 104 -0.03 -6.12 -6.30
N VAL A 105 0.74 -7.15 -5.94
CA VAL A 105 0.20 -8.50 -5.69
C VAL A 105 -0.72 -8.51 -4.48
N VAL A 106 -0.31 -7.89 -3.37
CA VAL A 106 -1.10 -7.89 -2.13
C VAL A 106 -2.45 -7.19 -2.32
N LEU A 107 -2.47 -6.04 -2.99
CA LEU A 107 -3.71 -5.28 -3.21
C LEU A 107 -4.62 -5.92 -4.25
N LEU A 108 -4.07 -6.55 -5.30
CA LEU A 108 -4.86 -7.34 -6.25
C LEU A 108 -5.54 -8.52 -5.54
N ILE A 109 -4.80 -9.27 -4.72
CA ILE A 109 -5.35 -10.39 -3.93
C ILE A 109 -6.42 -9.88 -2.97
N GLY A 110 -6.19 -8.75 -2.30
CA GLY A 110 -7.17 -8.10 -1.44
C GLY A 110 -8.45 -7.73 -2.21
N GLY A 111 -8.32 -7.17 -3.41
CA GLY A 111 -9.45 -6.80 -4.27
C GLY A 111 -10.29 -8.01 -4.69
N VAL A 112 -9.61 -9.08 -5.09
CA VAL A 112 -10.22 -10.39 -5.40
C VAL A 112 -10.99 -10.93 -4.18
N ALA A 113 -10.37 -10.91 -3.00
CA ALA A 113 -11.00 -11.38 -1.77
C ALA A 113 -12.26 -10.56 -1.43
N MET A 114 -12.19 -9.23 -1.54
CA MET A 114 -13.34 -8.36 -1.28
C MET A 114 -14.48 -8.56 -2.26
N ALA A 115 -14.20 -8.72 -3.56
CA ALA A 115 -15.24 -9.03 -4.54
C ALA A 115 -15.94 -10.37 -4.24
N ARG A 116 -15.19 -11.39 -3.77
CA ARG A 116 -15.79 -12.66 -3.32
C ARG A 116 -16.64 -12.50 -2.07
N PHE A 117 -16.17 -11.76 -1.06
CA PHE A 117 -16.94 -11.54 0.17
C PHE A 117 -18.20 -10.71 -0.05
N ALA A 118 -18.17 -9.77 -0.99
CA ALA A 118 -19.33 -8.98 -1.39
C ALA A 118 -20.28 -9.76 -2.32
N GLY A 119 -19.89 -10.94 -2.81
CA GLY A 119 -20.66 -11.71 -3.77
C GLY A 119 -20.88 -10.95 -5.09
N ALA A 120 -19.88 -10.18 -5.51
CA ALA A 120 -19.94 -9.34 -6.71
C ALA A 120 -20.28 -10.18 -7.95
N ARG A 121 -21.23 -9.68 -8.75
CA ARG A 121 -21.73 -10.38 -9.95
C ARG A 121 -21.38 -9.67 -11.25
N THR A 122 -20.90 -8.44 -11.17
CA THR A 122 -20.48 -7.63 -12.30
C THR A 122 -19.09 -7.07 -12.03
N ALA A 123 -18.36 -6.72 -13.09
CA ALA A 123 -17.06 -6.06 -12.97
C ALA A 123 -17.14 -4.77 -12.14
N ARG A 124 -18.23 -4.00 -12.30
CA ARG A 124 -18.45 -2.74 -11.55
C ARG A 124 -18.60 -3.00 -10.06
N ASP A 125 -19.41 -3.99 -9.67
CA ASP A 125 -19.62 -4.32 -8.25
C ASP A 125 -18.32 -4.82 -7.61
N GLY A 126 -17.56 -5.63 -8.34
CA GLY A 126 -16.26 -6.11 -7.92
C GLY A 126 -15.26 -4.97 -7.73
N ALA A 127 -15.20 -4.04 -8.67
CA ALA A 127 -14.35 -2.84 -8.58
C ALA A 127 -14.68 -2.00 -7.35
N MET A 128 -15.98 -1.74 -7.11
CA MET A 128 -16.43 -0.97 -5.95
C MET A 128 -16.09 -1.67 -4.64
N ALA A 129 -16.28 -3.00 -4.55
CA ALA A 129 -15.90 -3.78 -3.37
C ALA A 129 -14.38 -3.72 -3.12
N GLY A 130 -13.57 -3.89 -4.15
CA GLY A 130 -12.11 -3.83 -4.05
C GLY A 130 -11.57 -2.45 -3.65
N ALA A 131 -12.19 -1.37 -4.12
CA ALA A 131 -11.78 0.00 -3.76
C ALA A 131 -11.93 0.30 -2.25
N THR A 132 -12.77 -0.46 -1.52
CA THR A 132 -12.98 -0.28 -0.08
C THR A 132 -11.74 -0.61 0.77
N LEU A 133 -10.73 -1.30 0.23
CA LEU A 133 -9.46 -1.55 0.92
C LEU A 133 -8.80 -0.24 1.40
N THR A 134 -8.94 0.83 0.62
CA THR A 134 -8.42 2.17 0.94
C THR A 134 -8.84 2.65 2.33
N LEU A 135 -10.04 2.28 2.79
CA LEU A 135 -10.57 2.73 4.10
C LEU A 135 -9.71 2.30 5.28
N GLY A 136 -9.07 1.13 5.18
CA GLY A 136 -8.15 0.63 6.20
C GLY A 136 -6.68 0.87 5.86
N TYR A 137 -6.36 0.97 4.58
CA TYR A 137 -4.99 1.18 4.12
C TYR A 137 -4.51 2.62 4.41
N VAL A 138 -5.33 3.65 4.14
CA VAL A 138 -4.96 5.06 4.35
C VAL A 138 -4.59 5.36 5.81
N PRO A 139 -5.38 4.98 6.83
CA PRO A 139 -5.01 5.31 8.21
C PRO A 139 -3.68 4.70 8.65
N LEU A 140 -3.36 3.48 8.18
CA LEU A 140 -2.08 2.84 8.47
C LEU A 140 -0.93 3.45 7.68
N VAL A 141 -1.16 3.91 6.46
CA VAL A 141 -0.19 4.75 5.73
C VAL A 141 0.11 6.04 6.49
N VAL A 142 -0.91 6.73 6.99
CA VAL A 142 -0.69 7.94 7.79
C VAL A 142 0.09 7.61 9.07
N LEU A 143 -0.31 6.58 9.80
CA LEU A 143 0.39 6.15 11.00
C LEU A 143 1.84 5.75 10.73
N GLY A 144 2.07 4.94 9.68
CA GLY A 144 3.38 4.47 9.29
C GLY A 144 4.31 5.62 8.89
N LEU A 145 3.79 6.67 8.24
CA LEU A 145 4.56 7.87 7.91
C LEU A 145 5.10 8.56 9.16
N PHE A 146 4.26 8.77 10.18
CA PHE A 146 4.69 9.36 11.45
C PHE A 146 5.73 8.50 12.15
N VAL A 147 5.49 7.18 12.18
CA VAL A 147 6.35 6.23 12.86
C VAL A 147 7.71 6.06 12.16
N ALA A 148 7.73 6.19 10.83
CA ALA A 148 8.93 6.12 10.00
C ALA A 148 9.77 7.41 10.02
N THR A 149 9.24 8.52 10.56
CA THR A 149 10.00 9.77 10.64
C THR A 149 11.05 9.69 11.74
N GLN A 150 12.33 9.83 11.40
CA GLN A 150 13.43 9.77 12.35
C GLN A 150 14.61 10.63 11.86
N GLY A 151 15.11 11.54 12.72
CA GLY A 151 16.35 12.28 12.44
C GLY A 151 16.32 13.14 11.16
N GLY A 152 15.15 13.63 10.74
CA GLY A 152 14.97 14.36 9.49
C GLY A 152 14.78 13.47 8.25
N VAL A 153 14.89 12.15 8.39
CA VAL A 153 14.58 11.16 7.34
C VAL A 153 13.11 10.76 7.45
N ALA A 154 12.38 10.87 6.34
CA ALA A 154 10.99 10.46 6.28
C ALA A 154 10.54 10.17 4.84
N PRO A 155 9.57 9.26 4.63
CA PRO A 155 8.87 9.15 3.35
C PRO A 155 8.24 10.48 2.95
N SER A 156 8.16 10.76 1.63
CA SER A 156 7.47 11.96 1.13
C SER A 156 6.01 11.99 1.60
N PRO A 157 5.57 12.99 2.41
CA PRO A 157 4.22 12.96 2.98
C PRO A 157 3.11 12.99 1.93
N LEU A 158 3.28 13.83 0.90
CA LEU A 158 2.31 13.96 -0.19
C LEU A 158 2.19 12.66 -0.99
N ARG A 159 3.33 12.06 -1.36
CA ARG A 159 3.33 10.80 -2.13
C ARG A 159 2.86 9.63 -1.28
N ALA A 160 3.22 9.57 0.00
CA ALA A 160 2.73 8.55 0.92
C ALA A 160 1.21 8.58 0.99
N LEU A 161 0.62 9.75 1.26
CA LEU A 161 -0.82 9.87 1.39
C LEU A 161 -1.55 9.61 0.07
N VAL A 162 -1.12 10.26 -1.01
CA VAL A 162 -1.84 10.19 -2.30
C VAL A 162 -1.55 8.88 -3.02
N ILE A 163 -0.28 8.53 -3.20
CA ILE A 163 0.11 7.39 -4.03
C ILE A 163 -0.11 6.09 -3.26
N ALA A 164 0.60 5.89 -2.14
CA ALA A 164 0.50 4.66 -1.37
C ALA A 164 -0.84 4.52 -0.65
N GLY A 165 -1.37 5.62 -0.09
CA GLY A 165 -2.61 5.62 0.66
C GLY A 165 -3.86 5.50 -0.22
N VAL A 166 -3.91 6.18 -1.37
CA VAL A 166 -5.14 6.30 -2.16
C VAL A 166 -5.01 5.62 -3.52
N VAL A 167 -4.07 6.04 -4.36
CA VAL A 167 -3.99 5.58 -5.75
C VAL A 167 -3.78 4.06 -5.83
N TYR A 168 -2.81 3.53 -5.09
CA TYR A 168 -2.51 2.09 -5.09
C TYR A 168 -3.70 1.22 -4.65
N PRO A 169 -4.25 1.38 -3.43
CA PRO A 169 -5.32 0.51 -2.98
C PRO A 169 -6.62 0.71 -3.75
N ILE A 170 -6.94 1.91 -4.25
CA ILE A 170 -8.09 2.11 -5.13
C ILE A 170 -7.86 1.38 -6.45
N ALA A 171 -6.76 1.67 -7.16
CA ALA A 171 -6.55 1.14 -8.50
C ALA A 171 -6.40 -0.38 -8.49
N LEU A 172 -5.50 -0.91 -7.67
CA LEU A 172 -5.18 -2.34 -7.64
C LEU A 172 -6.30 -3.14 -6.95
N GLY A 173 -6.88 -2.61 -5.89
CA GLY A 173 -8.06 -3.22 -5.26
C GLY A 173 -9.23 -3.30 -6.25
N ALA A 174 -9.53 -2.20 -6.96
CA ALA A 174 -10.58 -2.18 -7.98
C ALA A 174 -10.30 -3.13 -9.14
N ILE A 175 -9.06 -3.20 -9.65
CA ILE A 175 -8.69 -4.13 -10.73
C ILE A 175 -8.90 -5.58 -10.29
N GLY A 176 -8.36 -5.98 -9.13
CA GLY A 176 -8.51 -7.34 -8.62
C GLY A 176 -9.98 -7.72 -8.40
N GLY A 177 -10.78 -6.77 -7.89
CA GLY A 177 -12.20 -6.96 -7.72
C GLY A 177 -12.98 -7.04 -9.03
N ALA A 178 -12.68 -6.17 -10.00
CA ALA A 178 -13.34 -6.12 -11.30
C ALA A 178 -13.15 -7.41 -12.09
N VAL A 179 -11.91 -7.92 -12.13
CA VAL A 179 -11.58 -9.20 -12.76
C VAL A 179 -12.45 -10.33 -12.19
N THR A 180 -12.59 -10.37 -10.86
CA THR A 180 -13.44 -11.38 -10.19
C THR A 180 -14.91 -11.24 -10.56
N GLY A 181 -15.44 -10.02 -10.57
CA GLY A 181 -16.83 -9.75 -10.94
C GLY A 181 -17.13 -10.10 -12.40
N PHE A 182 -16.21 -9.80 -13.30
CA PHE A 182 -16.31 -10.15 -14.72
C PHE A 182 -16.38 -11.66 -14.94
N TYR A 183 -15.50 -12.43 -14.29
CA TYR A 183 -15.51 -13.89 -14.39
C TYR A 183 -16.85 -14.51 -13.97
N PHE A 184 -17.51 -13.96 -12.94
CA PHE A 184 -18.82 -14.44 -12.51
C PHE A 184 -19.95 -14.08 -13.48
N ASP A 185 -19.84 -12.95 -14.17
CA ASP A 185 -20.82 -12.51 -15.16
C ASP A 185 -20.81 -13.44 -16.39
N SER A 186 -19.62 -13.66 -16.97
CA SER A 186 -19.44 -14.53 -18.15
C SER A 186 -19.85 -15.98 -17.90
N ALA A 187 -19.63 -16.48 -16.67
CA ALA A 187 -20.04 -17.84 -16.29
C ALA A 187 -21.58 -18.02 -16.28
N ARG A 188 -22.35 -16.95 -16.03
CA ARG A 188 -23.82 -17.02 -16.06
C ARG A 188 -24.37 -17.06 -17.47
N GLU A 189 -23.83 -16.24 -18.35
CA GLU A 189 -24.28 -16.17 -19.75
C GLU A 189 -24.13 -17.54 -20.44
N THR A 190 -22.96 -18.17 -20.25
CA THR A 190 -22.66 -19.50 -20.81
C THR A 190 -23.61 -20.59 -20.29
N GLY A 191 -24.02 -20.52 -19.01
CA GLY A 191 -24.94 -21.47 -18.40
C GLY A 191 -26.39 -21.35 -18.89
N HIS A 192 -26.81 -20.18 -19.37
CA HIS A 192 -28.13 -19.98 -19.95
C HIS A 192 -28.24 -20.52 -21.38
N THR A 193 -27.18 -20.42 -22.17
CA THR A 193 -27.16 -20.90 -23.58
C THR A 193 -27.21 -22.44 -23.69
N GLN A 194 -26.79 -23.18 -22.65
CA GLN A 194 -26.85 -24.65 -22.65
C GLN A 194 -28.21 -25.23 -22.21
N ARG A 195 -29.16 -24.41 -21.75
CA ARG A 195 -30.47 -24.89 -21.26
C ARG A 195 -31.63 -24.64 -22.23
N THR A 196 -31.36 -24.16 -23.44
CA THR A 196 -32.32 -23.96 -24.53
C THR A 196 -32.04 -24.93 -25.65
#